data_AF-A0A933F5D9-F1
#
_entry.id   AF-A0A933F5D9-F1
#
_cell.length_a   1.000
_cell.length_b   1.000
_cell.length_c   1.000
_cell.angle_alpha   90.00
_cell.angle_beta   90.00
_cell.angle_gamma   90.00
#
_symmetry.space_group_name_H-M   'P 1'
#
loop_
_entity.id
_entity.type
_entity.pdbx_description
1 polymer ?
#
loop_
_entity_poly.entity_id
_entity_poly.type
_entity_poly.pdbx_seq_one_letter_code
_entity_poly.pdbx_strand_id
1 'polypeptide(L)'
;MNVLIDSVEILVDPLPEVIEQSAVADGMGILYRYHPDSTQRLAEGFPRFAQTTDGRLVLARTTNHLIVGYALLARPDPRERWGDPSAPEVWELGMIEVARGWRGRRIGRQLLRACFADGRHDDRIVLATAYSWHWDLQGTKLSKAEYGAVLLRLFGSEGFHQFETNEPNVEEDSANRLLVRIGPRVTPEARARFLNLLQTDPVRVTDLAKNISTSWKTLFDSLAKPLQLWSPTWWLAAWSDAIASRSSRPSSNGCGQACDC
;
A
#
# COMPACT_ATOMS: atom_id res chain seq x y z
N MET A 1 12.24 36.95 14.07
CA MET A 1 10.96 36.45 14.61
C MET A 1 10.99 34.93 14.45
N ASN A 2 11.39 34.19 15.48
CA ASN A 2 11.52 32.73 15.39
C ASN A 2 10.12 32.12 15.54
N VAL A 3 9.51 31.73 14.42
CA VAL A 3 8.35 30.84 14.43
C VAL A 3 8.90 29.44 14.67
N LEU A 4 8.79 28.94 15.90
CA LEU A 4 8.88 27.50 16.15
C LEU A 4 7.72 26.88 15.37
N ILE A 5 8.03 26.31 14.20
CA ILE A 5 7.09 25.46 13.49
C ILE A 5 6.98 24.19 14.33
N ASP A 6 5.87 24.08 15.06
CA ASP A 6 5.41 22.95 15.88
C ASP A 6 6.32 21.71 15.82
N SER A 7 7.10 21.49 16.89
CA SER A 7 7.93 20.30 16.99
C SER A 7 7.05 19.05 16.97
N VAL A 8 7.40 18.11 16.09
CA VAL A 8 6.75 16.80 15.95
C VAL A 8 7.62 15.76 16.65
N GLU A 9 7.05 15.03 17.59
CA GLU A 9 7.64 13.84 18.20
C GLU A 9 7.13 12.57 17.51
N ILE A 10 7.96 11.52 17.53
CA ILE A 10 7.60 10.21 17.01
C ILE A 10 7.38 9.27 18.20
N LEU A 11 6.17 8.73 18.30
CA LEU A 11 5.79 7.76 19.32
C LEU A 11 5.75 6.39 18.67
N VAL A 12 6.47 5.42 19.25
CA VAL A 12 6.48 4.02 18.81
C VAL A 12 5.72 3.20 19.82
N ASP A 13 4.74 2.44 19.33
CA ASP A 13 3.86 1.59 20.12
C ASP A 13 3.30 2.31 21.38
N PRO A 14 2.71 3.53 21.23
CA PRO A 14 2.22 4.30 22.37
C PRO A 14 1.05 3.60 23.06
N LEU A 15 0.99 3.72 24.39
CA LEU A 15 -0.12 3.19 25.17
C LEU A 15 -1.46 3.86 24.79
N PRO A 16 -2.60 3.14 24.86
CA PRO A 16 -3.91 3.69 24.53
C PRO A 16 -4.22 5.03 25.22
N GLU A 17 -3.85 5.20 26.48
CA GLU A 17 -4.12 6.42 27.25
C GLU A 17 -3.38 7.63 26.68
N VAL A 18 -2.20 7.43 26.09
CA VAL A 18 -1.41 8.49 25.42
C VAL A 18 -2.08 8.91 24.11
N ILE A 19 -2.71 7.96 23.42
CA ILE A 19 -3.43 8.18 22.16
C ILE A 19 -4.74 8.93 22.44
N GLU A 20 -5.49 8.51 23.44
CA GLU A 20 -6.79 9.10 23.84
C GLU A 20 -6.66 10.56 24.30
N GLN A 21 -5.49 10.96 24.82
CA GLN A 21 -5.17 12.35 25.14
C GLN A 21 -4.82 13.20 23.91
N SER A 22 -4.84 12.62 22.71
CA SER A 22 -4.42 13.29 21.48
C SER A 22 -5.59 13.48 20.52
N ALA A 23 -5.68 14.66 19.91
CA ALA A 23 -6.58 14.91 18.79
C ALA A 23 -5.96 14.39 17.48
N VAL A 24 -6.77 14.12 16.47
CA VAL A 24 -6.32 13.71 15.13
C VAL A 24 -6.48 14.89 14.18
N ALA A 25 -5.43 15.26 13.46
CA ALA A 25 -5.47 16.38 12.52
C ALA A 25 -6.37 16.10 11.31
N ASP A 26 -7.01 17.15 10.80
CA ASP A 26 -7.74 17.10 9.53
C ASP A 26 -6.84 16.79 8.34
N GLY A 27 -7.46 16.29 7.27
CA GLY A 27 -6.75 15.92 6.05
C GLY A 27 -5.86 14.69 6.24
N MET A 28 -6.22 13.83 7.21
CA MET A 28 -5.85 12.42 7.29
C MET A 28 -7.09 11.56 7.01
N GLY A 29 -6.88 10.45 6.32
CA GLY A 29 -7.91 9.56 5.84
C GLY A 29 -7.66 8.10 6.23
N ILE A 30 -8.62 7.26 5.86
CA ILE A 30 -8.33 5.87 5.51
C ILE A 30 -8.46 5.84 3.99
N LEU A 31 -7.32 5.73 3.28
CA LEU A 31 -7.21 5.97 1.83
C LEU A 31 -7.35 7.47 1.46
N TYR A 32 -7.11 7.82 0.19
CA TYR A 32 -7.34 9.18 -0.35
C TYR A 32 -8.80 9.68 -0.26
N ARG A 33 -9.74 8.83 0.13
CA ARG A 33 -11.13 9.22 0.38
C ARG A 33 -11.21 9.80 1.79
N TYR A 34 -10.93 11.10 1.90
CA TYR A 34 -11.13 11.92 3.11
C TYR A 34 -12.63 12.07 3.39
N HIS A 35 -13.29 10.96 3.71
CA HIS A 35 -14.67 10.97 4.20
C HIS A 35 -14.74 11.88 5.42
N PRO A 36 -15.83 12.66 5.63
CA PRO A 36 -15.96 13.55 6.79
C PRO A 36 -15.59 12.88 8.12
N ASP A 37 -15.98 11.62 8.31
CA ASP A 37 -15.70 10.86 9.53
C ASP A 37 -14.31 10.20 9.58
N SER A 38 -13.41 10.42 8.62
CA SER A 38 -12.11 9.70 8.58
C SER A 38 -11.26 9.98 9.81
N THR A 39 -11.20 11.25 10.22
CA THR A 39 -10.52 11.69 11.45
C THR A 39 -11.08 10.96 12.68
N GLN A 40 -12.41 10.84 12.78
CA GLN A 40 -13.07 10.12 13.86
C GLN A 40 -12.75 8.62 13.83
N ARG A 41 -12.82 7.98 12.66
CA ARG A 41 -12.49 6.55 12.50
C ARG A 41 -11.04 6.26 12.90
N LEU A 42 -10.10 7.14 12.56
CA LEU A 42 -8.70 7.03 12.99
C LEU A 42 -8.56 7.19 14.50
N ALA A 43 -9.21 8.21 15.09
CA ALA A 43 -9.18 8.45 16.53
C ALA A 43 -9.71 7.25 17.33
N GLU A 44 -10.79 6.61 16.86
CA GLU A 44 -11.32 5.40 17.47
C GLU A 44 -10.46 4.15 17.18
N GLY A 45 -9.78 4.11 16.02
CA GLY A 45 -9.00 2.96 15.56
C GLY A 45 -7.64 2.82 16.21
N PHE A 46 -6.93 3.92 16.46
CA PHE A 46 -5.57 3.87 17.02
C PHE A 46 -5.47 3.19 18.40
N PRO A 47 -6.36 3.47 19.39
CA PRO A 47 -6.31 2.76 20.67
C PRO A 47 -6.53 1.25 20.52
N ARG A 48 -7.42 0.83 19.62
CA ARG A 48 -7.66 -0.60 19.32
C ARG A 48 -6.44 -1.26 18.70
N PHE A 49 -5.78 -0.56 17.78
CA PHE A 49 -4.57 -1.08 17.15
C PHE A 49 -3.41 -1.17 18.15
N ALA A 50 -3.26 -0.18 19.04
CA ALA A 50 -2.21 -0.16 20.07
C ALA A 50 -2.28 -1.34 21.04
N GLN A 51 -3.45 -1.97 21.18
CA GLN A 51 -3.65 -3.16 22.01
C GLN A 51 -3.26 -4.47 21.29
N THR A 52 -2.97 -4.43 19.99
CA THR A 52 -2.59 -5.63 19.24
C THR A 52 -1.17 -6.07 19.58
N THR A 53 -0.99 -7.35 19.89
CA THR A 53 0.33 -7.93 20.20
C THR A 53 1.18 -8.16 18.94
N ASP A 54 0.51 -8.38 17.80
CA ASP A 54 1.10 -8.67 16.49
C ASP A 54 1.02 -7.47 15.54
N GLY A 55 1.17 -6.27 16.09
CA GLY A 55 1.18 -5.02 15.35
C GLY A 55 2.27 -4.05 15.83
N ARG A 56 2.50 -3.04 15.00
CA ARG A 56 3.29 -1.85 15.33
C ARG A 56 2.57 -0.59 14.89
N LEU A 57 2.36 0.31 15.85
CA LEU A 57 1.77 1.62 15.65
C LEU A 57 2.85 2.67 15.83
N VAL A 58 3.09 3.47 14.81
CA VAL A 58 3.97 4.64 14.92
C VAL A 58 3.15 5.89 14.68
N LEU A 59 3.18 6.84 15.61
CA LEU A 59 2.47 8.10 15.50
C LEU A 59 3.46 9.27 15.42
N ALA A 60 3.14 10.26 14.59
CA ALA A 60 3.76 11.57 14.60
C ALA A 60 2.81 12.53 15.29
N ARG A 61 3.21 13.08 16.43
CA ARG A 61 2.39 13.94 17.28
C ARG A 61 3.05 15.30 17.49
N THR A 62 2.28 16.37 17.52
CA THR A 62 2.78 17.70 17.89
C THR A 62 2.86 17.85 19.40
N THR A 63 3.58 18.86 19.88
CA THR A 63 3.61 19.23 21.30
C THR A 63 2.25 19.59 21.88
N ASN A 64 1.28 19.97 21.05
CA ASN A 64 -0.10 20.28 21.46
C ASN A 64 -1.01 19.05 21.38
N HIS A 65 -0.43 17.84 21.42
CA HIS A 65 -1.15 16.57 21.38
C HIS A 65 -2.01 16.38 20.12
N LEU A 66 -1.57 16.89 18.97
CA LEU A 66 -2.23 16.64 17.69
C LEU A 66 -1.48 15.56 16.91
N ILE A 67 -2.11 14.44 16.61
CA ILE A 67 -1.57 13.41 15.71
C ILE A 67 -1.68 13.94 14.28
N VAL A 68 -0.55 13.97 13.57
CA VAL A 68 -0.41 14.57 12.23
C VAL A 68 0.11 13.58 11.19
N GLY A 69 0.40 12.35 11.61
CA GLY A 69 0.73 11.25 10.73
C GLY A 69 0.87 9.95 11.51
N TYR A 70 0.79 8.83 10.79
CA TYR A 70 0.87 7.51 11.38
C TYR A 70 1.45 6.49 10.40
N ALA A 71 1.93 5.37 10.92
CA ALA A 71 2.26 4.17 10.18
C ALA A 71 1.80 2.93 10.96
N LEU A 72 1.25 1.93 10.24
CA LEU A 72 0.75 0.68 10.80
C LEU A 72 1.45 -0.50 10.13
N LEU A 73 2.10 -1.34 10.94
CA LEU A 73 2.61 -2.63 10.50
C LEU A 73 1.86 -3.74 11.21
N ALA A 74 1.45 -4.77 10.49
CA ALA A 74 0.80 -5.95 11.06
C ALA A 74 1.08 -7.17 10.18
N ARG A 75 0.59 -8.34 10.60
CA ARG A 75 0.49 -9.47 9.68
C ARG A 75 -0.54 -9.17 8.58
N PRO A 76 -0.31 -9.61 7.33
CA PRO A 76 -1.32 -9.50 6.28
C PRO A 76 -2.57 -10.30 6.63
N ASP A 77 -3.70 -9.95 6.03
CA ASP A 77 -4.95 -10.70 6.21
C ASP A 77 -4.79 -12.14 5.71
N PRO A 78 -5.10 -13.18 6.51
CA PRO A 78 -4.97 -14.59 6.11
C PRO A 78 -5.79 -14.99 4.86
N ARG A 79 -6.76 -14.17 4.46
CA ARG A 79 -7.58 -14.37 3.26
C ARG A 79 -6.93 -13.81 2.00
N GLU A 80 -5.91 -12.98 2.15
CA GLU A 80 -5.13 -12.43 1.06
C GLU A 80 -3.91 -13.31 0.76
N ARG A 81 -3.39 -13.18 -0.46
CA ARG A 81 -2.19 -13.91 -0.93
C ARG A 81 -1.01 -13.79 0.04
N TRP A 82 -0.85 -12.60 0.63
CA TRP A 82 0.29 -12.30 1.50
C TRP A 82 0.15 -12.88 2.91
N GLY A 83 -1.08 -13.23 3.33
CA GLY A 83 -1.37 -13.82 4.63
C GLY A 83 -1.24 -15.34 4.65
N ASP A 84 -0.62 -15.95 3.63
CA ASP A 84 -0.42 -17.39 3.55
C ASP A 84 0.30 -17.90 4.82
N PRO A 85 -0.29 -18.85 5.57
CA PRO A 85 0.26 -19.32 6.83
C PRO A 85 1.61 -20.05 6.66
N SER A 86 1.96 -20.48 5.45
CA SER A 86 3.28 -21.03 5.15
C SER A 86 4.40 -19.99 5.21
N ALA A 87 4.09 -18.69 5.12
CA ALA A 87 5.07 -17.60 5.16
C ALA A 87 4.89 -16.67 6.38
N PRO A 88 5.04 -17.17 7.62
CA PRO A 88 4.76 -16.41 8.85
C PRO A 88 5.72 -15.23 9.11
N GLU A 89 6.80 -15.11 8.34
CA GLU A 89 7.74 -13.99 8.38
C GLU A 89 7.24 -12.78 7.59
N VAL A 90 6.20 -12.94 6.78
CA VAL A 90 5.63 -11.86 5.97
C VAL A 90 4.79 -10.94 6.85
N TRP A 91 5.11 -9.67 6.78
CA TRP A 91 4.44 -8.57 7.44
C TRP A 91 4.07 -7.52 6.41
N GLU A 92 3.09 -6.70 6.72
CA GLU A 92 2.64 -5.63 5.84
C GLU A 92 2.70 -4.29 6.58
N LEU A 93 3.37 -3.31 5.96
CA LEU A 93 3.18 -1.90 6.24
C LEU A 93 1.93 -1.44 5.50
N GLY A 94 0.77 -1.72 6.10
CA GLY A 94 -0.53 -1.56 5.44
C GLY A 94 -0.93 -0.11 5.28
N MET A 95 -0.47 0.77 6.17
CA MET A 95 -0.76 2.20 6.09
C MET A 95 0.43 3.03 6.50
N ILE A 96 0.67 4.11 5.75
CA ILE A 96 1.51 5.22 6.15
C ILE A 96 0.89 6.51 5.60
N GLU A 97 0.62 7.46 6.49
CA GLU A 97 -0.07 8.69 6.10
C GLU A 97 0.41 9.90 6.89
N VAL A 98 0.36 11.06 6.24
CA VAL A 98 0.65 12.37 6.84
C VAL A 98 -0.45 13.33 6.42
N ALA A 99 -0.99 14.03 7.41
CA ALA A 99 -1.99 15.08 7.25
C ALA A 99 -1.58 16.08 6.16
N ARG A 100 -2.51 16.46 5.28
CA ARG A 100 -2.21 17.34 4.12
C ARG A 100 -1.42 18.60 4.48
N GLY A 101 -1.79 19.31 5.55
CA GLY A 101 -1.10 20.53 6.02
C GLY A 101 0.30 20.30 6.62
N TRP A 102 0.67 19.05 6.85
CA TRP A 102 1.90 18.62 7.50
C TRP A 102 2.89 17.94 6.54
N ARG A 103 2.50 17.73 5.28
CA ARG A 103 3.39 17.20 4.24
C ARG A 103 4.55 18.14 3.92
N GLY A 104 5.61 17.62 3.31
CA GLY A 104 6.83 18.37 3.01
C GLY A 104 7.78 18.57 4.20
N ARG A 105 7.37 18.17 5.42
CA ARG A 105 8.17 18.32 6.66
C ARG A 105 8.98 17.07 7.04
N ARG A 106 9.18 16.14 6.10
CA ARG A 106 9.87 14.84 6.28
C ARG A 106 9.24 13.90 7.33
N ILE A 107 8.01 14.15 7.77
CA ILE A 107 7.31 13.32 8.77
C ILE A 107 7.17 11.87 8.31
N GLY A 108 6.76 11.63 7.05
CA GLY A 108 6.66 10.27 6.51
C GLY A 108 7.97 9.48 6.57
N ARG A 109 9.11 10.15 6.38
CA ARG A 109 10.44 9.51 6.53
C ARG A 109 10.71 9.15 7.98
N GLN A 110 10.36 10.03 8.92
CA GLN A 110 10.57 9.77 10.35
C GLN A 110 9.68 8.63 10.85
N LEU A 111 8.41 8.59 10.43
CA LEU A 111 7.50 7.48 10.68
C LEU A 111 8.06 6.16 10.16
N LEU A 112 8.45 6.12 8.88
CA LEU A 112 8.98 4.90 8.26
C LEU A 112 10.26 4.42 8.96
N ARG A 113 11.20 5.32 9.28
CA ARG A 113 12.42 4.98 10.01
C ARG A 113 12.12 4.39 11.38
N ALA A 114 11.21 5.00 12.12
CA ALA A 114 10.82 4.53 13.45
C ALA A 114 10.15 3.15 13.42
N CYS A 115 9.57 2.74 12.28
CA CYS A 115 9.04 1.39 12.12
C CYS A 115 10.11 0.30 12.23
N PHE A 116 11.37 0.60 11.91
CA PHE A 116 12.45 -0.38 11.81
C PHE A 116 13.67 -0.09 12.71
N ALA A 117 13.72 1.08 13.36
CA ALA A 117 14.91 1.56 14.08
C ALA A 117 15.34 0.69 15.28
N ASP A 118 14.41 -0.06 15.89
CA ASP A 118 14.68 -0.91 17.05
C ASP A 118 15.01 -2.37 16.70
N GLY A 119 15.01 -2.71 15.41
CA GLY A 119 15.30 -4.04 14.93
C GLY A 119 14.23 -5.10 15.23
N ARG A 120 13.04 -4.75 15.75
CA ARG A 120 11.95 -5.71 16.05
C ARG A 120 11.48 -6.49 14.81
N HIS A 121 11.65 -5.91 13.62
CA HIS A 121 11.20 -6.46 12.34
C HIS A 121 12.33 -6.88 11.41
N ASP A 122 13.54 -7.10 11.94
CA ASP A 122 14.69 -7.50 11.13
C ASP A 122 14.70 -8.99 10.75
N ASP A 123 13.91 -9.82 11.43
CA ASP A 123 13.63 -11.21 11.07
C ASP A 123 12.44 -11.33 10.10
N ARG A 124 11.87 -10.19 9.63
CA ARG A 124 10.65 -10.13 8.82
C ARG A 124 10.92 -9.69 7.39
N ILE A 125 10.01 -10.12 6.50
CA ILE A 125 9.87 -9.59 5.15
C ILE A 125 8.65 -8.67 5.20
N VAL A 126 8.88 -7.36 5.11
CA VAL A 126 7.80 -6.37 5.21
C VAL A 126 7.45 -5.86 3.82
N LEU A 127 6.22 -6.09 3.38
CA LEU A 127 5.69 -5.57 2.12
C LEU A 127 4.86 -4.32 2.33
N ALA A 128 4.72 -3.53 1.26
CA ALA A 128 3.78 -2.45 1.16
C ALA A 128 3.23 -2.44 -0.27
N THR A 129 1.90 -2.52 -0.38
CA THR A 129 1.19 -2.45 -1.66
C THR A 129 0.84 -0.99 -1.98
N ALA A 130 1.57 -0.39 -2.91
CA ALA A 130 1.40 1.01 -3.29
C ALA A 130 0.44 1.12 -4.47
N TYR A 131 -0.86 1.03 -4.21
CA TYR A 131 -1.88 1.18 -5.24
C TYR A 131 -2.19 2.64 -5.56
N SER A 132 -2.15 3.01 -6.84
CA SER A 132 -2.25 4.37 -7.33
C SER A 132 -3.62 5.01 -7.14
N TRP A 133 -4.67 4.20 -7.05
CA TRP A 133 -5.99 4.71 -6.68
C TRP A 133 -6.02 5.21 -5.23
N HIS A 134 -5.08 4.84 -4.36
CA HIS A 134 -5.02 5.37 -2.98
C HIS A 134 -4.26 6.70 -2.86
N TRP A 135 -3.72 7.24 -3.96
CA TRP A 135 -2.83 8.41 -3.90
C TRP A 135 -3.59 9.73 -4.03
N ASP A 136 -3.19 10.71 -3.21
CA ASP A 136 -3.73 12.08 -3.27
C ASP A 136 -3.10 12.90 -4.40
N LEU A 137 -3.37 12.52 -5.65
CA LEU A 137 -2.88 13.21 -6.84
C LEU A 137 -3.42 14.65 -6.95
N GLN A 138 -4.69 14.87 -6.55
CA GLN A 138 -5.31 16.20 -6.57
C GLN A 138 -4.66 17.15 -5.56
N GLY A 139 -4.46 16.71 -4.32
CA GLY A 139 -3.86 17.53 -3.27
C GLY A 139 -2.38 17.80 -3.50
N THR A 140 -1.66 16.85 -4.10
CA THR A 140 -0.22 17.01 -4.40
C THR A 140 0.05 17.68 -5.75
N LYS A 141 -0.92 17.65 -6.68
CA LYS A 141 -0.77 18.09 -8.07
C LYS A 141 0.33 17.35 -8.84
N LEU A 142 0.74 16.18 -8.36
CA LEU A 142 1.71 15.32 -9.01
C LEU A 142 1.01 14.39 -10.02
N SER A 143 1.70 14.06 -11.09
CA SER A 143 1.36 12.91 -11.93
C SER A 143 1.59 11.60 -11.17
N LYS A 144 1.00 10.50 -11.64
CA LYS A 144 1.26 9.15 -11.09
C LYS A 144 2.75 8.79 -11.10
N ALA A 145 3.46 9.15 -12.16
CA ALA A 145 4.89 8.87 -12.27
C ALA A 145 5.71 9.62 -11.20
N GLU A 146 5.44 10.91 -11.01
CA GLU A 146 6.11 11.71 -9.98
C GLU A 146 5.77 11.24 -8.57
N TYR A 147 4.50 10.90 -8.31
CA TYR A 147 4.07 10.35 -7.02
C TYR A 147 4.76 9.01 -6.74
N GLY A 148 4.81 8.12 -7.73
CA GLY A 148 5.53 6.85 -7.64
C GLY A 148 7.03 7.05 -7.34
N ALA A 149 7.69 8.02 -7.98
CA ALA A 149 9.08 8.35 -7.69
C ALA A 149 9.30 8.85 -6.25
N VAL A 150 8.37 9.63 -5.71
CA VAL A 150 8.39 10.06 -4.30
C VAL A 150 8.27 8.86 -3.36
N LEU A 151 7.35 7.92 -3.64
CA LEU A 151 7.19 6.70 -2.85
C LEU A 151 8.45 5.83 -2.90
N LEU A 152 9.02 5.59 -4.08
CA LEU A 152 10.27 4.83 -4.23
C LEU A 152 11.41 5.44 -3.40
N ARG A 153 11.55 6.77 -3.40
CA ARG A 153 12.58 7.45 -2.60
C ARG A 153 12.31 7.40 -1.10
N LEU A 154 11.05 7.46 -0.68
CA LEU A 154 10.65 7.36 0.72
C LEU A 154 10.93 5.94 1.24
N PHE A 155 10.34 4.94 0.61
CA PHE A 155 10.46 3.53 1.00
C PHE A 155 11.90 3.03 0.87
N GLY A 156 12.59 3.37 -0.21
CA GLY A 156 13.99 3.00 -0.42
C GLY A 156 14.95 3.55 0.64
N SER A 157 14.57 4.61 1.37
CA SER A 157 15.40 5.10 2.49
C SER A 157 15.46 4.16 3.70
N GLU A 158 14.54 3.19 3.79
CA GLU A 158 14.49 2.18 4.84
C GLU A 158 14.63 0.76 4.28
N GLY A 159 15.31 0.62 3.12
CA GLY A 159 15.69 -0.68 2.55
C GLY A 159 14.58 -1.40 1.78
N PHE A 160 13.48 -0.72 1.44
CA PHE A 160 12.49 -1.28 0.53
C PHE A 160 12.96 -1.22 -0.92
N HIS A 161 12.71 -2.31 -1.64
CA HIS A 161 12.92 -2.42 -3.07
C HIS A 161 11.63 -2.83 -3.76
N GLN A 162 11.47 -2.44 -5.02
CA GLN A 162 10.35 -2.92 -5.81
C GLN A 162 10.54 -4.39 -6.17
N PHE A 163 9.47 -5.16 -6.04
CA PHE A 163 9.37 -6.52 -6.55
C PHE A 163 8.29 -6.58 -7.61
N GLU A 164 8.54 -7.38 -8.64
CA GLU A 164 7.51 -7.75 -9.60
C GLU A 164 6.62 -8.83 -8.95
N THR A 165 5.34 -8.82 -9.31
CA THR A 165 4.33 -9.77 -8.84
C THR A 165 3.22 -9.84 -9.87
N ASN A 166 2.57 -11.00 -10.01
CA ASN A 166 1.32 -11.12 -10.76
C ASN A 166 0.08 -10.88 -9.86
N GLU A 167 0.24 -10.12 -8.78
CA GLU A 167 -0.87 -9.80 -7.89
C GLU A 167 -1.85 -8.91 -8.68
N PRO A 168 -3.14 -9.31 -8.81
CA PRO A 168 -4.06 -8.65 -9.74
C PRO A 168 -4.21 -7.15 -9.50
N ASN A 169 -4.23 -6.70 -8.24
CA ASN A 169 -4.33 -5.29 -7.89
C ASN A 169 -3.05 -4.54 -8.25
N VAL A 170 -1.86 -5.16 -8.10
CA VAL A 170 -0.60 -4.57 -8.57
C VAL A 170 -0.56 -4.48 -10.09
N GLU A 171 -1.08 -5.47 -10.82
CA GLU A 171 -1.09 -5.47 -12.28
C GLU A 171 -2.14 -4.54 -12.90
N GLU A 172 -3.18 -4.15 -12.14
CA GLU A 172 -4.30 -3.33 -12.63
C GLU A 172 -3.84 -1.97 -13.17
N ASP A 173 -2.77 -1.39 -12.63
CA ASP A 173 -2.20 -0.13 -13.11
C ASP A 173 -0.67 -0.16 -13.09
N SER A 174 -0.04 0.24 -14.19
CA SER A 174 1.42 0.37 -14.32
C SER A 174 2.11 1.25 -13.27
N ALA A 175 1.36 2.15 -12.62
CA ALA A 175 1.86 2.97 -11.53
C ALA A 175 1.91 2.21 -10.20
N ASN A 176 1.11 1.16 -10.03
CA ASN A 176 1.08 0.36 -8.82
C ASN A 176 2.41 -0.37 -8.63
N ARG A 177 2.79 -0.57 -7.36
CA ARG A 177 4.06 -1.19 -6.99
C ARG A 177 3.89 -2.09 -5.78
N LEU A 178 4.55 -3.24 -5.80
CA LEU A 178 4.85 -4.00 -4.59
C LEU A 178 6.24 -3.57 -4.10
N LEU A 179 6.31 -2.97 -2.92
CA LEU A 179 7.56 -2.58 -2.28
C LEU A 179 7.84 -3.54 -1.13
N VAL A 180 9.07 -4.03 -1.02
CA VAL A 180 9.44 -5.07 -0.05
C VAL A 180 10.76 -4.72 0.61
N ARG A 181 10.78 -4.76 1.95
CA ARG A 181 11.98 -4.75 2.77
C ARG A 181 12.25 -6.17 3.27
N ILE A 182 13.40 -6.72 2.92
CA ILE A 182 13.88 -7.98 3.50
C ILE A 182 14.78 -7.63 4.68
N GLY A 183 14.36 -8.01 5.90
CA GLY A 183 15.13 -7.76 7.10
C GLY A 183 16.47 -8.52 7.12
N PRO A 184 17.50 -7.99 7.82
CA PRO A 184 18.85 -8.55 7.80
C PRO A 184 18.97 -9.93 8.49
N ARG A 185 17.96 -10.37 9.27
CA ARG A 185 17.93 -11.66 9.95
C ARG A 185 16.94 -12.65 9.32
N VAL A 186 16.39 -12.33 8.14
CA VAL A 186 15.53 -13.24 7.38
C VAL A 186 16.35 -14.43 6.88
N THR A 187 15.87 -15.65 7.12
CA THR A 187 16.56 -16.87 6.68
C THR A 187 16.38 -17.12 5.18
N PRO A 188 17.27 -17.87 4.53
CA PRO A 188 17.10 -18.29 3.14
C PRO A 188 15.77 -19.00 2.87
N GLU A 189 15.30 -19.82 3.81
CA GLU A 189 14.04 -20.57 3.70
C GLU A 189 12.83 -19.64 3.75
N ALA A 190 12.82 -18.66 4.66
CA ALA A 190 11.78 -17.64 4.74
C ALA A 190 11.72 -16.81 3.45
N ARG A 191 12.89 -16.43 2.92
CA ARG A 191 12.99 -15.74 1.63
C ARG A 191 12.44 -16.60 0.49
N ALA A 192 12.76 -17.89 0.43
CA ALA A 192 12.24 -18.79 -0.59
C ALA A 192 10.71 -18.91 -0.55
N ARG A 193 10.13 -19.03 0.66
CA ARG A 193 8.67 -19.06 0.84
C ARG A 193 8.02 -17.76 0.35
N PHE A 194 8.60 -16.61 0.69
CA PHE A 194 8.11 -15.32 0.18
C PHE A 194 8.20 -15.22 -1.35
N LEU A 195 9.31 -15.63 -1.97
CA LEU A 195 9.45 -15.60 -3.43
C LEU A 195 8.37 -16.44 -4.14
N ASN A 196 7.95 -17.56 -3.54
CA ASN A 196 6.84 -18.35 -4.07
C ASN A 196 5.50 -17.60 -4.05
N LEU A 197 5.31 -16.66 -3.11
CA LEU A 197 4.10 -15.83 -3.06
C LEU A 197 4.05 -14.76 -4.14
N LEU A 198 5.19 -14.29 -4.67
CA LEU A 198 5.20 -13.28 -5.72
C LEU A 198 4.48 -13.75 -6.99
N GLN A 199 4.50 -15.07 -7.25
CA GLN A 199 3.86 -15.74 -8.37
C GLN A 199 4.03 -15.04 -9.73
N THR A 200 5.09 -14.26 -9.93
CA THR A 200 5.43 -13.71 -11.25
C THR A 200 5.50 -14.85 -12.24
N ASP A 201 4.90 -14.66 -13.41
CA ASP A 201 5.05 -15.55 -14.55
C ASP A 201 6.53 -16.00 -14.64
N PRO A 202 6.86 -17.31 -14.73
CA PRO A 202 8.24 -17.81 -14.62
C PRO A 202 9.24 -17.12 -15.57
N VAL A 203 8.75 -16.41 -16.58
CA VAL A 203 9.50 -15.59 -17.53
C VAL A 203 10.11 -14.32 -16.90
N ARG A 204 9.48 -13.67 -15.90
CA ARG A 204 9.93 -12.35 -15.37
C ARG A 204 10.72 -12.39 -14.05
N VAL A 205 10.73 -13.53 -13.34
CA VAL A 205 11.63 -13.75 -12.19
C VAL A 205 13.10 -13.61 -12.61
N THR A 206 13.38 -13.88 -13.89
CA THR A 206 14.75 -13.99 -14.40
C THR A 206 15.50 -12.66 -14.49
N ASP A 207 14.87 -11.49 -14.39
CA ASP A 207 15.59 -10.21 -14.48
C ASP A 207 15.92 -9.56 -13.12
N LEU A 208 15.17 -9.87 -12.06
CA LEU A 208 15.51 -9.44 -10.69
C LEU A 208 16.55 -10.34 -10.02
N ALA A 209 16.64 -11.61 -10.43
CA ALA A 209 17.64 -12.56 -9.96
C ALA A 209 19.01 -12.39 -10.64
N LYS A 210 19.13 -11.57 -11.70
CA LYS A 210 20.35 -11.43 -12.51
C LYS A 210 21.46 -10.55 -11.92
N ASN A 211 21.36 -10.10 -10.67
CA ASN A 211 22.47 -9.48 -9.94
C ASN A 211 22.97 -10.26 -8.72
N ILE A 212 22.67 -11.56 -8.63
CA ILE A 212 23.38 -12.49 -7.73
C ILE A 212 23.82 -13.71 -8.54
N SER A 213 25.10 -14.07 -8.45
CA SER A 213 25.83 -14.90 -9.41
C SER A 213 25.40 -16.38 -9.51
N THR A 214 25.17 -16.80 -10.77
CA THR A 214 25.52 -18.05 -11.49
C THR A 214 25.07 -19.46 -11.04
N SER A 215 24.57 -20.20 -12.06
CA SER A 215 24.25 -21.64 -12.18
C SER A 215 22.85 -21.99 -11.67
N TRP A 216 21.88 -22.48 -12.45
CA TRP A 216 21.90 -23.65 -13.34
C TRP A 216 20.86 -23.49 -14.48
N LYS A 217 21.33 -23.57 -15.74
CA LYS A 217 20.57 -23.24 -16.96
C LYS A 217 19.93 -24.45 -17.67
N THR A 218 20.10 -25.67 -17.17
CA THR A 218 19.79 -26.90 -17.95
C THR A 218 18.54 -27.65 -17.52
N LEU A 219 17.86 -27.23 -16.44
CA LEU A 219 16.68 -27.94 -15.95
C LEU A 219 15.34 -27.33 -16.41
N PHE A 220 15.38 -26.17 -17.05
CA PHE A 220 14.21 -25.33 -17.33
C PHE A 220 13.47 -25.65 -18.64
N ASP A 221 13.97 -26.57 -19.46
CA ASP A 221 13.44 -26.77 -20.82
C ASP A 221 12.28 -27.78 -20.94
N SER A 222 11.81 -28.45 -19.87
CA SER A 222 10.96 -29.65 -20.05
C SER A 222 9.48 -29.60 -19.62
N LEU A 223 8.91 -28.53 -19.01
CA LEU A 223 7.58 -28.67 -18.37
C LEU A 223 6.57 -27.52 -18.57
N ALA A 224 6.71 -26.71 -19.62
CA ALA A 224 5.67 -25.72 -19.94
C ALA A 224 4.37 -26.38 -20.44
N LYS A 225 3.24 -25.94 -19.83
CA LYS A 225 1.85 -25.82 -20.35
C LYS A 225 0.78 -26.75 -19.73
N PRO A 226 -0.42 -26.22 -19.41
CA PRO A 226 -0.70 -25.08 -18.53
C PRO A 226 -1.97 -25.27 -17.66
N LEU A 227 -1.99 -24.62 -16.49
CA LEU A 227 -3.13 -24.45 -15.60
C LEU A 227 -4.07 -23.32 -16.09
N GLN A 228 -5.38 -23.54 -16.04
CA GLN A 228 -6.40 -22.48 -16.05
C GLN A 228 -6.75 -22.14 -14.59
N LEU A 229 -6.76 -20.84 -14.31
CA LEU A 229 -6.71 -20.27 -12.97
C LEU A 229 -7.84 -19.21 -12.87
N TRP A 230 -8.47 -19.17 -11.69
CA TRP A 230 -9.41 -18.16 -11.12
C TRP A 230 -10.91 -18.21 -11.45
N SER A 231 -11.73 -18.17 -10.39
CA SER A 231 -12.64 -17.02 -10.22
C SER A 231 -12.90 -16.69 -8.73
N PRO A 232 -12.85 -15.40 -8.35
CA PRO A 232 -13.42 -14.84 -7.12
C PRO A 232 -14.76 -14.16 -7.43
N THR A 233 -15.84 -14.65 -6.83
CA THR A 233 -17.24 -14.34 -7.18
C THR A 233 -17.83 -13.05 -6.59
N TRP A 234 -17.06 -11.96 -6.43
CA TRP A 234 -17.59 -10.72 -5.84
C TRP A 234 -17.61 -9.51 -6.80
N TRP A 235 -17.39 -9.74 -8.11
CA TRP A 235 -17.42 -8.70 -9.15
C TRP A 235 -18.78 -8.49 -9.85
N LEU A 236 -19.79 -9.35 -9.63
CA LEU A 236 -21.06 -9.30 -10.38
C LEU A 236 -22.15 -8.39 -9.77
N ALA A 237 -22.11 -8.05 -8.49
CA ALA A 237 -23.18 -7.27 -7.85
C ALA A 237 -23.04 -5.74 -8.03
N ALA A 238 -21.84 -5.24 -8.33
CA ALA A 238 -21.61 -3.81 -8.53
C ALA A 238 -21.73 -3.35 -10.00
N TRP A 239 -21.77 -4.30 -10.95
CA TRP A 239 -21.86 -4.01 -12.39
C TRP A 239 -23.32 -4.04 -12.92
N SER A 240 -24.27 -4.66 -12.21
CA SER A 240 -25.67 -4.75 -12.64
C SER A 240 -26.46 -3.45 -12.49
N ASP A 241 -26.11 -2.58 -11.53
CA ASP A 241 -26.86 -1.33 -11.29
C ASP A 241 -26.43 -0.17 -12.20
N ALA A 242 -25.30 -0.30 -12.90
CA ALA A 242 -24.78 0.75 -13.80
C ALA A 242 -25.19 0.57 -15.27
N ILE A 243 -25.91 -0.50 -15.64
CA ILE A 243 -26.34 -0.78 -17.02
C ILE A 243 -27.85 -0.48 -17.25
N ALA A 244 -28.65 -0.27 -16.20
CA ALA A 244 -30.08 0.01 -16.35
C ALA A 244 -30.44 1.47 -16.72
N SER A 245 -29.48 2.38 -16.87
CA SER A 245 -29.77 3.79 -17.19
C SER A 245 -28.83 4.38 -18.23
N ARG A 246 -28.76 3.80 -19.45
CA ARG A 246 -28.27 4.49 -20.65
C ARG A 246 -28.55 3.72 -21.95
N SER A 247 -29.80 3.33 -22.17
CA SER A 247 -30.29 3.00 -23.52
C SER A 247 -31.13 4.15 -24.08
N SER A 248 -30.46 5.20 -24.53
CA SER A 248 -30.93 6.04 -25.64
C SER A 248 -29.80 6.95 -26.10
N ARG A 249 -29.12 6.54 -27.18
CA ARG A 249 -28.47 7.48 -28.09
C ARG A 249 -29.00 7.26 -29.51
N PRO A 250 -29.11 8.34 -30.30
CA PRO A 250 -29.91 8.39 -31.51
C PRO A 250 -29.17 7.81 -32.71
N SER A 251 -29.92 7.21 -33.63
CA SER A 251 -29.44 6.84 -34.97
C SER A 251 -29.58 8.01 -35.94
N SER A 252 -28.49 8.34 -36.63
CA SER A 252 -28.40 9.28 -37.74
C SER A 252 -28.97 8.69 -39.05
N ASN A 253 -29.53 9.59 -39.87
CA ASN A 253 -29.73 9.55 -41.32
C ASN A 253 -30.93 8.77 -41.89
N GLY A 254 -32.04 9.50 -42.07
CA GLY A 254 -33.00 9.28 -43.15
C GLY A 254 -33.00 10.49 -44.09
N CYS A 255 -32.51 10.31 -45.31
CA CYS A 255 -32.71 11.23 -46.42
C CYS A 255 -34.00 10.80 -47.14
N GLY A 256 -34.96 11.70 -47.34
CA GLY A 256 -36.21 11.37 -48.05
C GLY A 256 -37.31 12.42 -47.90
N GLN A 257 -37.21 13.46 -48.72
CA GLN A 257 -38.28 14.18 -49.44
C GLN A 257 -39.71 14.31 -48.83
N ALA A 258 -40.09 15.59 -48.70
CA ALA A 258 -41.21 16.26 -49.38
C ALA A 258 -42.61 16.37 -48.71
N CYS A 259 -43.16 17.57 -48.97
CA CYS A 259 -44.55 18.00 -49.04
C CYS A 259 -45.23 18.55 -47.76
N ASP A 260 -45.33 19.90 -47.78
CA ASP A 260 -46.55 20.71 -47.80
C ASP A 260 -47.66 20.55 -46.74
N CYS A 261 -48.06 21.76 -46.28
CA CYS A 261 -49.28 22.22 -45.60
C CYS A 261 -49.11 22.59 -44.13
#